data_AF-L0PAK1-F1
#
_entry.id   AF-L0PAK1-F1
#
_cell.length_a   1.000
_cell.length_b   1.000
_cell.length_c   1.000
_cell.angle_alpha   90.00
_cell.angle_beta   90.00
_cell.angle_gamma   90.00
#
_symmetry.space_group_name_H-M   'P 1'
#
loop_
_entity.id
_entity.type
_entity.pdbx_description
1 polymer ?
#
loop_
_entity_poly.entity_id
_entity_poly.type
_entity_poly.pdbx_seq_one_letter_code
_entity_poly.pdbx_strand_id
1 'polypeptide(L)'
;MQRKRATEKEDLVLDSASVLEFTNLGAGNEVGRSCHVIHIKGKTVMLDAGVHPAYNGIAALPFYDEIDMSTVDILLISHFHVDHVASLPYVMTKVFACKAIILLIVLDKFQRKSIYDSSYKGDL
;
A
#
# COMPACT_ATOMS: atom_id res chain seq x y z
N MET A 1 -7.90 -44.08 -20.13
CA MET A 1 -6.73 -43.38 -20.70
C MET A 1 -6.36 -42.21 -19.77
N GLN A 2 -5.58 -42.48 -18.73
CA GLN A 2 -5.13 -41.48 -17.76
C GLN A 2 -3.91 -40.73 -18.33
N ARG A 3 -4.01 -39.42 -18.51
CA ARG A 3 -2.85 -38.57 -18.77
C ARG A 3 -2.23 -38.20 -17.42
N LYS A 4 -1.23 -38.95 -16.98
CA LYS A 4 -0.32 -38.53 -15.90
C LYS A 4 0.48 -37.34 -16.42
N ARG A 5 0.26 -36.13 -15.87
CA ARG A 5 1.24 -35.04 -16.01
C ARG A 5 2.38 -35.35 -15.05
N ALA A 6 3.57 -35.59 -15.58
CA ALA A 6 4.78 -35.60 -14.79
C ALA A 6 5.00 -34.18 -14.25
N THR A 7 5.03 -34.04 -12.93
CA THR A 7 5.51 -32.83 -12.28
C THR A 7 7.03 -32.94 -12.26
N GLU A 8 7.67 -32.41 -13.29
CA GLU A 8 9.11 -32.12 -13.24
C GLU A 8 9.29 -31.02 -12.19
N LYS A 9 9.88 -31.38 -11.06
CA LYS A 9 10.38 -30.41 -10.09
C LYS A 9 11.68 -29.87 -10.67
N GLU A 10 11.58 -28.80 -11.44
CA GLU A 10 12.72 -27.93 -11.63
C GLU A 10 13.04 -27.34 -10.25
N ASP A 11 14.17 -27.77 -9.67
CA ASP A 11 14.78 -27.08 -8.54
C ASP A 11 15.22 -25.71 -9.07
N LEU A 12 14.27 -24.76 -9.08
CA LEU A 12 14.53 -23.37 -9.37
C LEU A 12 15.50 -22.89 -8.31
N VAL A 13 16.78 -22.83 -8.67
CA VAL A 13 17.78 -22.03 -7.97
C VAL A 13 17.33 -20.58 -8.14
N LEU A 14 16.39 -20.17 -7.30
CA LEU A 14 15.96 -18.78 -7.19
C LEU A 14 17.18 -18.04 -6.69
N ASP A 15 17.82 -17.31 -7.59
CA ASP A 15 18.77 -16.26 -7.20
C ASP A 15 18.07 -15.43 -6.13
N SER A 16 18.71 -15.23 -4.97
CA SER A 16 18.14 -14.45 -3.87
C SER A 16 17.70 -13.05 -4.32
N ALA A 17 18.29 -12.53 -5.41
CA ALA A 17 17.87 -11.28 -6.03
C ALA A 17 16.52 -11.34 -6.78
N SER A 18 15.99 -12.53 -7.06
CA SER A 18 14.71 -12.75 -7.75
C SER A 18 13.53 -12.98 -6.80
N VAL A 19 13.79 -13.16 -5.50
CA VAL A 19 12.76 -13.32 -4.48
C VAL A 19 12.11 -11.96 -4.20
N LEU A 20 10.79 -11.93 -4.24
CA LEU A 20 9.97 -10.81 -3.80
C LEU A 20 9.39 -11.17 -2.43
N GLU A 21 9.67 -10.33 -1.44
CA GLU A 21 9.06 -10.44 -0.12
C GLU A 21 7.96 -9.39 0.00
N PHE A 22 6.81 -9.81 0.49
CA PHE A 22 5.64 -8.97 0.68
C PHE A 22 5.19 -9.05 2.14
N THR A 23 5.26 -7.91 2.83
CA THR A 23 4.96 -7.81 4.26
C THR A 23 3.77 -6.89 4.48
N ASN A 24 2.78 -7.37 5.22
CA ASN A 24 1.60 -6.59 5.61
C ASN A 24 1.85 -5.93 6.97
N LEU A 25 1.87 -4.60 7.02
CA LEU A 25 1.99 -3.83 8.27
C LEU A 25 0.63 -3.30 8.76
N GLY A 26 -0.40 -3.43 7.94
CA GLY A 26 -1.80 -3.13 8.24
C GLY A 26 -2.70 -3.58 7.10
N ALA A 27 -4.02 -3.53 7.30
CA ALA A 27 -5.03 -4.08 6.38
C ALA A 27 -4.90 -5.60 6.09
N GLY A 28 -4.06 -6.31 6.85
CA GLY A 28 -3.95 -7.77 6.83
C GLY A 28 -5.11 -8.40 7.60
N ASN A 29 -6.14 -8.85 6.89
CA ASN A 29 -7.38 -9.38 7.49
C ASN A 29 -8.15 -8.36 8.35
N GLU A 30 -8.05 -7.08 8.01
CA GLU A 30 -8.74 -5.97 8.66
C GLU A 30 -9.02 -4.82 7.66
N VAL A 31 -9.84 -3.85 8.06
CA VAL A 31 -10.10 -2.63 7.26
C VAL A 31 -9.59 -1.41 8.02
N GLY A 32 -8.62 -0.71 7.46
CA GLY A 32 -7.98 0.45 8.08
C GLY A 32 -6.46 0.30 8.13
N ARG A 33 -5.75 1.43 8.38
CA ARG A 33 -4.29 1.50 8.50
C ARG A 33 -3.53 0.75 7.39
N SER A 34 -3.99 0.87 6.15
CA SER A 34 -3.35 0.22 5.00
C SER A 34 -1.89 0.62 4.90
N CYS A 35 -1.02 -0.38 4.93
CA CYS A 35 0.41 -0.23 4.77
C CYS A 35 1.02 -1.59 4.42
N HIS A 36 1.69 -1.65 3.28
CA HIS A 36 2.33 -2.87 2.77
C HIS A 36 3.74 -2.56 2.32
N VAL A 37 4.65 -3.51 2.50
CA VAL A 37 6.06 -3.36 2.14
C VAL A 37 6.45 -4.46 1.18
N ILE A 38 7.08 -4.06 0.09
CA ILE A 38 7.63 -4.96 -0.92
C ILE A 38 9.13 -4.81 -0.90
N HIS A 39 9.83 -5.91 -0.65
CA HIS A 39 11.27 -5.99 -0.82
C HIS A 39 11.60 -6.81 -2.07
N ILE A 40 12.32 -6.20 -3.00
CA ILE A 40 12.77 -6.87 -4.23
C ILE A 40 14.10 -6.27 -4.69
N LYS A 41 15.08 -7.12 -5.02
CA LYS A 41 16.39 -6.69 -5.57
C LYS A 41 17.10 -5.62 -4.72
N GLY A 42 16.99 -5.71 -3.39
CA GLY A 42 17.58 -4.72 -2.48
C GLY A 42 16.91 -3.34 -2.53
N LYS A 43 15.67 -3.27 -3.03
CA LYS A 43 14.81 -2.09 -3.00
C LYS A 43 13.61 -2.35 -2.10
N THR A 44 13.27 -1.35 -1.30
CA THR A 44 12.11 -1.39 -0.42
C THR A 44 11.09 -0.38 -0.88
N VAL A 45 9.92 -0.88 -1.29
CA VAL A 45 8.78 -0.06 -1.72
C VAL A 45 7.68 -0.18 -0.66
N MET A 46 7.27 0.96 -0.11
CA MET A 46 6.15 1.04 0.82
C MET A 46 4.90 1.53 0.09
N LEU A 47 3.80 0.84 0.30
CA LEU A 47 2.49 1.12 -0.28
C LEU A 47 1.56 1.58 0.85
N ASP A 48 1.03 2.79 0.71
CA ASP A 48 0.14 3.46 1.66
C ASP A 48 0.75 3.71 3.05
N ALA A 49 0.18 4.71 3.73
CA ALA A 49 0.50 5.13 5.09
C ALA A 49 -0.81 5.54 5.77
N GLY A 50 -1.67 4.56 6.02
CA GLY A 50 -3.01 4.75 6.55
C GLY A 50 -3.10 4.98 8.06
N VAL A 51 -4.31 5.27 8.53
CA VAL A 51 -4.69 5.21 9.95
C VAL A 51 -5.94 4.35 10.10
N HIS A 52 -6.03 3.56 11.17
CA HIS A 52 -7.21 2.75 11.45
C HIS A 52 -8.32 3.64 12.04
N PRO A 53 -9.50 3.76 11.40
CA PRO A 53 -10.51 4.74 11.79
C PRO A 53 -11.17 4.46 13.15
N ALA A 54 -11.13 3.21 13.62
CA ALA A 54 -11.70 2.83 14.92
C ALA A 54 -10.74 3.01 16.12
N TYR A 55 -9.46 3.33 15.89
CA TYR A 55 -8.46 3.48 16.94
C TYR A 55 -7.95 4.92 16.99
N ASN A 56 -7.31 5.29 18.09
CA ASN A 56 -6.75 6.63 18.30
C ASN A 56 -5.27 6.57 18.70
N GLY A 57 -4.54 7.64 18.40
CA GLY A 57 -3.12 7.77 18.74
C GLY A 57 -2.25 6.73 18.04
N ILE A 58 -1.21 6.27 18.74
CA ILE A 58 -0.21 5.32 18.19
C ILE A 58 -0.85 3.99 17.79
N ALA A 59 -1.89 3.54 18.51
CA ALA A 59 -2.59 2.28 18.23
C ALA A 59 -3.33 2.28 16.87
N ALA A 60 -3.59 3.47 16.31
CA ALA A 60 -4.21 3.61 15.00
C ALA A 60 -3.22 3.53 13.84
N LEU A 61 -1.92 3.55 14.13
CA LEU A 61 -0.87 3.48 13.11
C LEU A 61 -0.67 2.04 12.62
N PRO A 62 -0.13 1.85 11.41
CA PRO A 62 0.47 0.60 10.99
C PRO A 62 1.60 0.17 11.92
N PHE A 63 1.96 -1.12 11.87
CA PHE A 63 3.06 -1.69 12.65
C PHE A 63 4.43 -1.29 12.10
N TYR A 64 4.75 0.01 12.13
CA TYR A 64 6.01 0.56 11.63
C TYR A 64 7.25 0.03 12.35
N ASP A 65 7.09 -0.47 13.58
CA ASP A 65 8.20 -1.01 14.37
C ASP A 65 8.76 -2.33 13.81
N GLU A 66 8.02 -3.01 12.92
CA GLU A 66 8.43 -4.27 12.27
C GLU A 66 9.42 -4.06 11.10
N ILE A 67 9.62 -2.82 10.65
CA ILE A 67 10.55 -2.50 9.56
C ILE A 67 11.44 -1.31 9.90
N ASP A 68 12.62 -1.29 9.32
CA ASP A 68 13.46 -0.10 9.34
C ASP A 68 12.98 0.91 8.28
N MET A 69 12.22 1.91 8.72
CA MET A 69 11.70 2.99 7.88
C MET A 69 12.78 3.76 7.12
N SER A 70 14.04 3.73 7.56
CA SER A 70 15.15 4.41 6.85
C SER A 70 15.53 3.71 5.53
N THR A 71 15.15 2.44 5.38
CA THR A 71 15.43 1.62 4.19
C THR A 71 14.43 1.81 3.06
N VAL A 72 13.31 2.50 3.31
CA VAL A 72 12.26 2.74 2.32
C VAL A 72 12.77 3.68 1.23
N ASP A 73 12.91 3.15 0.02
CA ASP A 73 13.35 3.92 -1.15
C ASP A 73 12.20 4.74 -1.74
N ILE A 74 11.01 4.13 -1.83
CA ILE A 74 9.84 4.69 -2.51
C ILE A 74 8.62 4.49 -1.62
N LEU A 75 7.84 5.56 -1.42
CA LEU A 75 6.51 5.52 -0.84
C LEU A 75 5.46 5.85 -1.90
N LEU A 76 4.58 4.89 -2.18
CA LEU A 76 3.45 5.04 -3.10
C LEU A 76 2.17 5.16 -2.28
N ILE A 77 1.42 6.25 -2.44
CA ILE A 77 0.09 6.39 -1.84
C ILE A 77 -0.95 6.18 -2.93
N SER A 78 -1.86 5.24 -2.71
CA SER A 78 -2.88 4.81 -3.68
C SER A 78 -4.00 5.82 -3.88
N HIS A 79 -4.47 6.46 -2.80
CA HIS A 79 -5.50 7.50 -2.82
C HIS A 79 -5.59 8.25 -1.47
N PHE A 80 -6.48 9.24 -1.39
CA PHE A 80 -6.52 10.22 -0.30
C PHE A 80 -7.41 9.83 0.90
N HIS A 81 -7.99 8.63 0.94
CA HIS A 81 -8.77 8.26 2.12
C HIS A 81 -7.87 8.08 3.35
N VAL A 82 -8.45 8.33 4.52
CA VAL A 82 -7.74 8.39 5.81
C VAL A 82 -7.00 7.08 6.10
N ASP A 83 -7.60 5.96 5.75
CA ASP A 83 -7.05 4.62 5.88
C ASP A 83 -5.89 4.30 4.93
N HIS A 84 -5.48 5.24 4.06
CA HIS A 84 -4.35 5.10 3.15
C HIS A 84 -3.31 6.23 3.24
N VAL A 85 -3.66 7.42 3.74
CA VAL A 85 -2.74 8.58 3.75
C VAL A 85 -2.54 9.26 5.11
N ALA A 86 -3.42 9.01 6.09
CA ALA A 86 -3.45 9.87 7.27
C ALA A 86 -2.23 9.75 8.21
N SER A 87 -1.43 8.67 8.12
CA SER A 87 -0.17 8.56 8.88
C SER A 87 1.06 9.01 8.09
N LEU A 88 0.88 9.52 6.87
CA LEU A 88 1.97 10.08 6.06
C LEU A 88 2.80 11.13 6.81
N PRO A 89 2.22 12.11 7.55
CA PRO A 89 3.02 13.07 8.30
C PRO A 89 3.91 12.41 9.37
N TYR A 90 3.43 11.34 10.00
CA TYR A 90 4.21 10.56 10.97
C TYR A 90 5.39 9.87 10.28
N VAL A 91 5.15 9.20 9.16
CA VAL A 91 6.19 8.56 8.33
C VAL A 91 7.25 9.57 7.90
N MET A 92 6.87 10.78 7.48
CA MET A 92 7.81 11.83 7.09
C MET A 92 8.77 12.26 8.20
N THR A 93 8.39 12.10 9.47
CA THR A 93 9.30 12.36 10.60
C THR A 93 10.33 11.26 10.84
N LYS A 94 10.10 10.07 10.29
CA LYS A 94 10.93 8.87 10.48
C LYS A 94 11.82 8.57 9.28
N VAL A 95 11.38 8.94 8.08
CA VAL A 95 12.13 8.69 6.85
C VAL A 95 12.96 9.92 6.49
N PHE A 96 14.28 9.82 6.65
CA PHE A 96 15.23 10.88 6.28
C PHE A 96 15.74 10.77 4.83
N ALA A 97 15.56 9.60 4.21
CA ALA A 97 16.22 9.23 2.96
C ALA A 97 15.25 8.80 1.83
N CYS A 98 13.93 9.00 2.00
CA CYS A 98 12.94 8.61 0.98
C CYS A 98 13.27 9.33 -0.32
N LYS A 99 13.65 8.58 -1.37
CA LYS A 99 14.10 9.18 -2.64
C LYS A 99 12.93 9.76 -3.43
N ALA A 100 11.75 9.18 -3.28
CA ALA A 100 10.53 9.65 -3.91
C ALA A 100 9.29 9.31 -3.09
N ILE A 101 8.34 10.24 -3.07
CA ILE A 101 6.96 10.02 -2.62
C ILE A 101 6.08 10.26 -3.83
N ILE A 102 5.38 9.22 -4.29
CA ILE A 102 4.47 9.33 -5.42
C ILE A 102 3.07 9.20 -4.86
N LEU A 103 2.38 10.33 -4.80
CA LEU A 103 0.94 10.34 -4.60
C LEU A 103 0.32 9.93 -5.94
N LEU A 104 -0.11 8.68 -6.05
CA LEU A 104 -0.99 8.25 -7.13
C LEU A 104 -2.35 8.86 -6.81
N ILE A 105 -2.49 10.18 -7.01
CA ILE A 105 -3.81 10.80 -7.04
C ILE A 105 -4.46 10.21 -8.29
N VAL A 106 -5.15 9.09 -8.13
CA VAL A 106 -6.19 8.70 -9.06
C VAL A 106 -7.14 9.90 -9.05
N LEU A 107 -7.07 10.74 -10.07
CA LEU A 107 -7.85 11.97 -10.30
C LEU A 107 -9.37 11.68 -10.43
N ASP A 108 -9.88 10.62 -9.82
CA ASP A 108 -11.17 10.04 -10.19
C ASP A 108 -12.33 10.39 -9.27
N LYS A 109 -12.09 10.97 -8.08
CA LYS A 109 -13.20 11.39 -7.20
C LYS A 109 -13.45 12.89 -7.12
N PHE A 110 -12.49 13.74 -7.49
CA PHE A 110 -12.73 15.19 -7.51
C PHE A 110 -13.38 15.69 -8.81
N GLN A 111 -13.20 14.98 -9.95
CA GLN A 111 -13.79 15.39 -11.23
C GLN A 111 -15.16 14.76 -11.54
N ARG A 112 -15.57 13.66 -10.88
CA ARG A 112 -16.78 12.93 -11.26
C ARG A 112 -18.06 13.27 -10.49
N LYS A 113 -17.99 13.92 -9.32
CA LYS A 113 -19.19 14.27 -8.53
C LYS A 113 -19.87 15.58 -8.96
N SER A 114 -19.17 16.44 -9.70
CA SER A 114 -19.74 17.70 -10.21
C SER A 114 -20.63 17.51 -11.45
N ILE A 115 -20.35 16.48 -12.28
CA ILE A 115 -21.05 16.29 -13.57
C ILE A 115 -22.40 15.54 -13.40
N TYR A 116 -22.55 14.71 -12.36
CA TYR A 116 -23.75 13.87 -12.20
C TYR A 116 -24.88 14.51 -11.37
N ASP A 117 -24.60 15.57 -10.59
CA ASP A 117 -25.61 16.20 -9.71
C ASP A 117 -26.48 17.25 -10.44
N SER A 118 -26.17 17.56 -11.70
CA SER A 118 -26.92 18.54 -12.52
C SER A 118 -28.08 17.93 -13.33
N SER A 119 -28.18 16.60 -13.44
CA SER A 119 -29.21 15.93 -14.28
C SER A 119 -30.44 15.40 -13.54
N TYR A 120 -30.59 15.63 -12.23
CA TYR A 120 -31.76 15.20 -11.45
C TYR A 120 -32.50 16.37 -10.75
N LYS A 121 -32.66 17.49 -11.46
CA LYS A 121 -33.64 18.54 -11.11
C LYS A 121 -34.49 18.88 -12.33
N GLY A 122 -35.55 18.11 -12.51
CA GLY A 122 -36.60 18.35 -13.49
C GLY A 122 -37.54 17.16 -13.46
N ASP A 123 -38.62 17.29 -12.68
CA ASP A 123 -39.94 16.66 -12.86
C ASP A 123 -40.66 16.56 -11.49
N LEU A 124 -41.25 17.69 -11.09
CA LEU A 124 -42.48 17.77 -10.28
C LEU A 124 -43.40 18.80 -10.94
#